data_AF-A0A7D5D6D7-F1
#
_entry.id   AF-A0A7D5D6D7-F1
#
_cell.length_a   1.000
_cell.length_b   1.000
_cell.length_c   1.000
_cell.angle_alpha   90.00
_cell.angle_beta   90.00
_cell.angle_gamma   90.00
#
_symmetry.space_group_name_H-M   'P 1'
#
loop_
_entity.id
_entity.type
_entity.pdbx_description
1 polymer ?
#
loop_
_entity_poly.entity_id
_entity_poly.type
_entity_poly.pdbx_seq_one_letter_code
_entity_poly.pdbx_strand_id
1 'polypeptide(L)' 'MNRRKKISQLLKAHAKKASAKLAPKSKPQYISKADRARLAAEEQAHDPVAESDGVQG' A
#
# COMPACT_ATOMS: atom_id res chain seq x y z
N MET A 1 -26.69 -4.76 -24.93
CA MET A 1 -25.51 -3.90 -24.64
C MET A 1 -24.76 -3.61 -25.94
N ASN A 2 -24.73 -2.36 -26.40
CA ASN A 2 -23.97 -1.97 -27.59
C ASN A 2 -22.45 -2.04 -27.30
N ARG A 3 -21.65 -2.43 -28.29
CA ARG A 3 -20.18 -2.52 -28.26
C ARG A 3 -19.51 -1.29 -27.62
N ARG A 4 -19.98 -0.08 -27.92
CA ARG A 4 -19.43 1.18 -27.34
C ARG A 4 -19.55 1.24 -25.81
N LYS A 5 -20.70 0.82 -25.26
CA LYS A 5 -20.94 0.78 -23.81
C LYS A 5 -20.03 -0.26 -23.13
N LYS A 6 -19.85 -1.42 -23.78
CA LYS A 6 -19.01 -2.52 -23.28
C LYS A 6 -17.53 -2.10 -23.15
N ILE A 7 -16.99 -1.47 -24.19
CA ILE A 7 -15.60 -0.96 -24.20
C ILE A 7 -15.41 0.08 -23.08
N SER A 8 -16.34 1.03 -22.96
CA SER A 8 -16.28 2.06 -21.93
C SER A 8 -16.29 1.48 -20.50
N GLN A 9 -17.09 0.43 -20.28
CA GLN A 9 -17.16 -0.26 -18.98
C GLN A 9 -15.86 -0.99 -18.65
N LEU A 10 -15.28 -1.70 -19.63
CA LEU A 10 -13.99 -2.37 -19.48
C LEU A 10 -12.88 -1.38 -19.12
N LEU A 11 -12.74 -0.29 -19.88
CA LEU A 11 -11.70 0.71 -19.64
C LEU A 11 -11.79 1.32 -18.24
N LYS A 12 -13.01 1.65 -17.78
CA LYS A 12 -13.24 2.14 -16.42
C LYS A 12 -12.86 1.12 -15.35
N ALA A 13 -13.17 -0.16 -15.57
CA ALA A 13 -12.81 -1.23 -14.63
C ALA A 13 -11.29 -1.41 -14.55
N HIS A 14 -10.59 -1.36 -15.68
CA HIS A 14 -9.13 -1.43 -15.72
C HIS A 14 -8.46 -0.24 -15.04
N ALA A 15 -8.93 0.99 -15.32
CA ALA A 15 -8.43 2.19 -14.66
C ALA A 15 -8.60 2.11 -13.13
N LYS A 16 -9.79 1.73 -12.65
CA LYS A 16 -10.06 1.57 -11.21
C LYS A 16 -9.13 0.53 -10.56
N LYS A 17 -8.87 -0.59 -11.23
CA LYS A 17 -7.95 -1.62 -10.73
C LYS A 17 -6.49 -1.13 -10.67
N ALA A 18 -6.05 -0.37 -11.67
CA ALA A 18 -4.71 0.21 -11.67
C ALA A 18 -4.55 1.25 -10.55
N SER A 19 -5.52 2.15 -10.40
CA SER A 19 -5.51 3.17 -9.34
C SER A 19 -5.56 2.54 -7.94
N ALA A 20 -6.30 1.45 -7.74
CA ALA A 20 -6.35 0.77 -6.45
C ALA A 20 -5.04 0.08 -6.05
N LYS A 21 -4.21 -0.31 -7.04
CA LYS A 21 -2.88 -0.89 -6.78
C LYS A 21 -1.82 0.17 -6.50
N LEU A 22 -1.91 1.31 -7.18
CA LEU A 22 -0.97 2.41 -7.02
C LEU A 22 -1.29 3.28 -5.80
N ALA A 23 -2.55 3.33 -5.38
CA ALA A 23 -2.96 4.13 -4.23
C ALA A 23 -2.36 3.56 -2.93
N PRO A 24 -1.55 4.34 -2.19
CA PRO A 24 -1.18 3.97 -0.84
C PRO A 24 -2.46 3.83 0.00
N LYS A 25 -2.51 2.86 0.91
CA LYS A 25 -3.59 2.76 1.90
C LYS A 25 -3.51 4.03 2.74
N SER A 26 -4.33 5.03 2.38
CA SER A 26 -4.29 6.38 2.97
C SER A 26 -4.68 6.42 4.43
N LYS A 27 -5.17 5.29 4.98
CA LYS A 27 -5.46 5.14 6.38
C LYS A 27 -4.59 4.01 6.94
N PRO A 28 -3.84 4.25 8.03
CA PRO A 28 -3.22 3.16 8.76
C PRO A 28 -4.33 2.20 9.21
N GLN A 29 -4.08 0.91 9.03
CA GLN A 29 -4.99 -0.14 9.48
C GLN A 29 -5.23 0.07 10.98
N TYR A 30 -6.49 0.17 11.41
CA TYR A 30 -6.78 0.24 12.84
C TYR A 30 -6.40 -1.10 13.46
N ILE A 31 -5.32 -1.09 14.23
CA ILE A 31 -4.79 -2.22 14.98
C ILE A 31 -5.10 -2.01 16.46
N SER A 32 -5.51 -3.08 17.14
CA SER A 32 -5.76 -3.03 18.58
C SER A 32 -4.45 -2.78 19.34
N LYS A 33 -4.54 -2.35 20.61
CA LYS A 33 -3.34 -2.15 21.45
C LYS A 33 -2.48 -3.42 21.56
N ALA A 34 -3.12 -4.60 21.60
CA ALA A 34 -2.42 -5.89 21.65
C ALA A 34 -1.67 -6.19 20.34
N ASP A 35 -2.30 -5.90 19.21
CA ASP A 35 -1.70 -6.17 17.89
C ASP A 35 -0.55 -5.20 17.58
N ARG A 36 -0.65 -3.94 18.05
CA ARG A 36 0.46 -2.98 17.95
C ARG A 36 1.69 -3.44 18.74
N ALA A 37 1.51 -4.02 19.92
CA ALA A 37 2.61 -4.56 20.71
C ALA A 37 3.27 -5.76 20.02
N ARG A 38 2.47 -6.63 19.39
CA ARG A 38 2.99 -7.77 18.60
C ARG A 38 3.78 -7.31 17.37
N LEU A 39 3.22 -6.38 16.59
CA LEU A 39 3.89 -5.87 15.40
C LEU A 39 5.17 -5.11 15.74
N ALA A 40 5.20 -4.33 16.83
CA ALA A 40 6.42 -3.66 17.28
C ALA A 40 7.51 -4.65 17.73
N ALA A 41 7.13 -5.76 18.38
CA ALA A 41 8.08 -6.80 18.77
C ALA A 41 8.60 -7.62 17.57
N GLU A 42 7.74 -7.86 16.57
CA GLU A 42 8.13 -8.51 15.31
C GLU A 42 8.99 -7.60 14.42
N GLU A 43 8.68 -6.29 14.36
CA GLU A 43 9.46 -5.29 13.62
C GLU A 43 10.83 -5.07 14.27
N GLN A 44 10.92 -5.05 15.60
CA GLN A 44 12.21 -5.05 16.33
C GLN A 44 13.04 -6.33 16.12
N ALA A 45 12.41 -7.45 15.78
CA ALA A 45 13.10 -8.70 15.49
C ALA A 45 13.54 -8.83 14.01
N HIS A 46 13.01 -7.99 13.11
CA HIS A 46 13.26 -8.02 11.67
C HIS A 46 13.86 -6.69 11.16
N ASP A 47 14.86 -6.17 11.84
CA ASP A 47 15.67 -5.05 11.34
C ASP A 47 16.95 -5.60 10.67
N PRO A 48 17.00 -5.85 9.35
CA PRO A 48 18.23 -5.79 8.61
C PRO A 48 18.41 -4.37 8.05
N VAL A 49 19.10 -3.54 8.83
CA VAL A 49 20.05 -2.52 8.36
C VAL A 49 19.53 -1.54 7.29
N ALA A 50 19.00 -0.41 7.76
CA ALA A 50 19.11 0.87 7.04
C ALA A 50 20.21 1.71 7.71
N GLU A 51 21.47 1.33 7.49
CA GLU A 51 22.64 2.17 7.79
C GLU A 51 23.05 2.91 6.51
N SER A 52 22.83 4.22 6.47
CA SER A 52 23.89 5.22 6.21
C SER A 52 23.27 6.62 6.08
N ASP A 53 23.26 7.32 7.21
CA ASP A 53 23.10 8.77 7.31
C ASP A 53 24.42 9.48 6.92
N GLY A 54 24.35 10.38 5.93
CA GLY A 54 25.08 11.65 5.76
C GLY A 54 26.62 11.75 5.72
N VAL A 55 27.18 12.37 4.66
CA VAL A 55 28.30 13.34 4.71
C VAL A 55 28.19 14.36 3.56
N GLN A 56 28.24 15.66 3.91
CA GLN A 56 28.36 16.83 3.01
C GLN A 56 29.80 16.98 2.48
N GLY A 57 29.95 17.56 1.28
CA GLY A 57 31.22 18.01 0.69
C GLY A 57 31.01 18.63 -0.68
#